data_AF-A0A7D5TR18-F1
#
_entry.id   AF-A0A7D5TR18-F1
#
_cell.length_a   1.000
_cell.length_b   1.000
_cell.length_c   1.000
_cell.angle_alpha   90.00
_cell.angle_beta   90.00
_cell.angle_gamma   90.00
#
_symmetry.space_group_name_H-M   'P 1'
#
loop_
_entity.id
_entity.type
_entity.pdbx_description
1 polymer ?
#
loop_
_entity_poly.entity_id
_entity_poly.type
_entity_poly.pdbx_seq_one_letter_code
_entity_poly.pdbx_strand_id
1 'polypeptide(L)'
;MIEGPYMVRFLFETVSDTLVDDVITICTAHGLYDKERNEGDQKASMPDEIRKNKRGFIRLHYEDLSFKLSFDLESGGGHSWTEGSFNISTQSQVVNYTDKDDPKYRRFIEELVGLVSELASATRPTHVHAFGTQSSTNEFARGVIPQELPVAHDISNLPWLGVYNPETVDALGGIDRFTDAPAHRVERLETGHVMVVATEDPFAVPDRELEEYLLQNENR
;
A
#
# COMPACT_ATOMS: atom_id res chain seq x y z
N MET A 1 5.91 15.56 14.85
CA MET A 1 5.93 14.93 13.51
C MET A 1 4.55 15.14 12.90
N ILE A 2 4.49 15.51 11.62
CA ILE A 2 3.22 15.59 10.90
C ILE A 2 2.94 14.19 10.36
N GLU A 3 1.75 13.65 10.66
CA GLU A 3 1.35 12.37 10.07
C GLU A 3 1.21 12.53 8.57
N GLY A 4 1.77 11.56 7.86
CA GLY A 4 1.59 11.42 6.43
C GLY A 4 0.10 11.33 6.12
N PRO A 5 -0.33 11.95 5.02
CA PRO A 5 -1.74 12.04 4.68
C PRO A 5 -2.30 10.73 4.09
N TYR A 6 -1.46 9.71 3.92
CA TYR A 6 -1.82 8.42 3.34
C TYR A 6 -1.26 7.25 4.13
N MET A 7 -1.97 6.14 3.97
CA MET A 7 -1.57 4.81 4.40
C MET A 7 -1.63 3.87 3.19
N VAL A 8 -0.67 2.96 3.07
CA VAL A 8 -0.70 1.87 2.09
C VAL A 8 -0.94 0.58 2.83
N ARG A 9 -1.99 -0.15 2.47
CA ARG A 9 -2.38 -1.41 3.09
C ARG A 9 -2.21 -2.57 2.12
N PHE A 10 -1.49 -3.58 2.57
CA PHE A 10 -1.30 -4.87 1.94
C PHE A 10 -2.27 -5.85 2.59
N LEU A 11 -3.11 -6.50 1.79
CA LEU A 11 -4.09 -7.49 2.21
C LEU A 11 -3.67 -8.87 1.72
N PHE A 12 -3.84 -9.86 2.59
CA PHE A 12 -3.46 -11.24 2.32
C PHE A 12 -4.62 -12.16 2.66
N GLU A 13 -5.04 -12.98 1.69
CA GLU A 13 -5.94 -14.11 1.96
C GLU A 13 -5.28 -15.12 2.90
N THR A 14 -3.98 -15.36 2.72
CA THR A 14 -3.15 -16.18 3.61
C THR A 14 -1.87 -15.44 3.96
N VAL A 15 -1.59 -15.30 5.25
CA VAL A 15 -0.37 -14.64 5.75
C VAL A 15 0.77 -15.64 5.85
N SER A 16 1.89 -15.36 5.19
CA SER A 16 3.13 -16.14 5.33
C SER A 16 3.74 -15.96 6.73
N ASP A 17 4.28 -17.04 7.31
CA ASP A 17 5.06 -16.96 8.55
C ASP A 17 6.36 -16.16 8.39
N THR A 18 6.86 -15.98 7.16
CA THR A 18 8.05 -15.17 6.85
C THR A 18 7.75 -13.69 6.60
N LEU A 19 6.47 -13.29 6.56
CA LEU A 19 6.07 -11.96 6.11
C LEU A 19 6.82 -10.83 6.84
N VAL A 20 6.95 -10.93 8.16
CA VAL A 20 7.66 -9.92 8.97
C VAL A 20 9.12 -9.81 8.56
N ASP A 21 9.78 -10.94 8.29
CA ASP A 21 11.21 -11.01 7.95
C ASP A 21 11.46 -10.44 6.56
N ASP A 22 10.59 -10.80 5.60
CA ASP A 22 10.64 -10.33 4.23
C ASP A 22 10.47 -8.79 4.20
N VAL A 23 9.46 -8.27 4.90
CA VAL A 23 9.19 -6.82 5.00
C VAL A 23 10.38 -6.08 5.61
N ILE A 24 10.92 -6.55 6.75
CA ILE A 24 12.06 -5.89 7.40
C ILE A 24 13.28 -5.92 6.48
N THR A 25 13.58 -7.07 5.88
CA THR A 25 14.75 -7.24 5.01
C THR A 25 14.69 -6.28 3.83
N ILE A 26 13.53 -6.15 3.19
CA ILE A 26 13.34 -5.23 2.06
C ILE A 26 13.48 -3.79 2.53
N CYS A 27 12.81 -3.40 3.63
CA CYS A 27 12.95 -2.05 4.14
C CYS A 27 14.42 -1.71 4.47
N THR A 28 15.18 -2.63 5.07
CA THR A 28 16.60 -2.42 5.33
C THR A 28 17.44 -2.34 4.05
N ALA A 29 17.12 -3.12 3.02
CA ALA A 29 17.76 -3.01 1.71
C ALA A 29 17.51 -1.64 1.04
N HIS A 30 16.36 -1.02 1.32
CA HIS A 30 16.02 0.37 0.95
C HIS A 30 16.69 1.43 1.84
N GLY A 31 17.57 1.03 2.75
CA GLY A 31 18.25 1.95 3.66
C GLY A 31 17.37 2.43 4.81
N LEU A 32 16.18 1.86 5.03
CA LEU A 32 15.38 2.14 6.22
C LEU A 32 15.99 1.41 7.43
N TYR A 33 16.17 2.11 8.54
CA TYR A 33 16.80 1.55 9.74
C TYR A 33 15.99 1.85 11.01
N ASP A 34 16.12 0.99 12.02
CA ASP A 34 15.58 1.25 13.36
C ASP A 34 16.50 2.25 14.08
N LYS A 35 15.93 3.37 14.54
CA LYS A 35 16.66 4.36 15.34
C LYS A 35 16.45 4.00 16.80
N GLU A 36 17.53 3.93 17.58
CA GLU A 36 17.46 3.59 19.01
C GLU A 36 16.29 4.30 19.71
N ARG A 37 15.46 3.52 20.41
CA ARG A 37 14.23 3.97 21.08
C ARG A 37 14.53 5.12 22.03
N ASN A 38 14.13 6.34 21.68
CA ASN A 38 14.05 7.43 22.65
C ASN A 38 12.82 7.23 23.55
N GLU A 39 12.96 7.52 24.84
CA GLU A 39 12.02 7.21 25.92
C GLU A 39 10.63 7.88 25.85
N GLY A 40 10.30 8.58 24.76
CA GLY A 40 9.02 9.28 24.55
C GLY A 40 8.13 8.72 23.44
N ASP A 41 8.64 7.82 22.59
CA ASP A 41 7.84 7.21 21.52
C ASP A 41 7.06 5.99 22.04
N GLN A 42 5.83 5.79 21.55
CA GLN A 42 5.14 4.51 21.74
C GLN A 42 6.10 3.39 21.34
N LYS A 43 6.42 2.51 22.31
CA LYS A 43 7.48 1.52 22.17
C LYS A 43 7.13 0.59 20.99
N ALA A 44 7.81 0.76 19.86
CA ALA A 44 7.66 -0.12 18.69
C ALA A 44 7.79 -1.59 19.14
N SER A 45 7.06 -2.51 18.55
CA SER A 45 7.17 -3.93 18.86
C SER A 45 8.51 -4.48 18.34
N MET A 46 9.11 -5.42 19.07
CA MET A 46 10.22 -6.19 18.52
C MET A 46 9.69 -7.16 17.44
N PRO A 47 10.46 -7.50 16.40
CA PRO A 47 10.02 -8.46 15.38
C PRO A 47 9.53 -9.79 15.97
N ASP A 48 10.23 -10.32 16.99
CA ASP A 48 9.81 -11.53 17.70
C ASP A 48 8.44 -11.41 18.40
N GLU A 49 8.12 -10.22 18.93
CA GLU A 49 6.82 -9.97 19.55
C GLU A 49 5.70 -9.95 18.51
N ILE A 50 5.95 -9.39 17.32
CA ILE A 50 4.99 -9.39 16.21
C ILE A 50 4.77 -10.81 15.72
N ARG A 51 5.84 -11.61 15.53
CA ARG A 51 5.72 -13.02 15.12
C ARG A 51 4.89 -13.82 16.13
N LYS A 52 5.12 -13.60 17.42
CA LYS A 52 4.43 -14.30 18.51
C LYS A 52 2.97 -13.89 18.65
N ASN A 53 2.71 -12.59 18.68
CA ASN A 53 1.37 -12.05 18.95
C ASN A 53 0.56 -11.82 17.68
N LYS A 54 1.15 -12.06 16.51
CA LYS A 54 0.60 -11.77 15.18
C LYS A 54 0.12 -10.32 15.02
N ARG A 55 0.58 -9.39 15.88
CA ARG A 55 0.17 -7.99 15.86
C ARG A 55 1.26 -7.12 16.46
N GLY A 56 1.40 -5.91 15.92
CA GLY A 56 2.29 -4.89 16.47
C GLY A 56 2.72 -3.88 15.41
N PHE A 57 3.74 -3.10 15.70
CA PHE A 57 4.31 -2.20 14.69
C PHE A 57 5.81 -2.02 14.85
N ILE A 58 6.49 -1.79 13.75
CA ILE A 58 7.90 -1.39 13.71
C ILE A 58 7.95 0.06 13.22
N ARG A 59 8.88 0.85 13.74
CA ARG A 59 9.17 2.17 13.20
C ARG A 59 10.55 2.12 12.58
N LEU A 60 10.64 2.49 11.31
CA LEU A 60 11.89 2.61 10.59
C LEU A 60 12.08 4.05 10.13
N HIS A 61 13.33 4.43 9.88
CA HIS A 61 13.74 5.78 9.53
C HIS A 61 14.56 5.78 8.25
N TYR A 62 14.41 6.83 7.45
CA TYR A 62 15.22 7.09 6.27
C TYR A 62 15.38 8.61 6.13
N GLU A 63 16.61 9.09 6.24
CA GLU A 63 16.89 10.53 6.34
C GLU A 63 15.99 11.20 7.42
N ASP A 64 15.17 12.19 7.05
CA ASP A 64 14.23 12.91 7.91
C ASP A 64 12.81 12.29 7.94
N LEU A 65 12.63 11.13 7.30
CA LEU A 65 11.38 10.41 7.23
C LEU A 65 11.31 9.31 8.28
N SER A 66 10.10 9.02 8.75
CA SER A 66 9.81 7.82 9.51
C SER A 66 8.63 7.05 8.92
N PHE A 67 8.78 5.74 8.85
CA PHE A 67 7.80 4.80 8.36
C PHE A 67 7.35 3.95 9.54
N LYS A 68 6.06 3.97 9.83
CA LYS A 68 5.43 3.06 10.78
C LYS A 68 4.81 1.91 10.01
N LEU A 69 5.39 0.74 10.21
CA LEU A 69 5.02 -0.55 9.66
C LEU A 69 4.10 -1.27 10.65
N SER A 70 2.80 -1.25 10.42
CA SER A 70 1.81 -1.84 11.34
C SER A 70 1.32 -3.19 10.82
N PHE A 71 1.43 -4.23 11.64
CA PHE A 71 1.10 -5.60 11.31
C PHE A 71 -0.14 -6.04 12.07
N ASP A 72 -1.09 -6.62 11.35
CA ASP A 72 -2.25 -7.34 11.88
C ASP A 72 -2.34 -8.65 11.11
N LEU A 73 -1.73 -9.70 11.66
CA LEU A 73 -1.43 -10.96 10.97
C LEU A 73 -2.30 -12.11 11.47
N GLU A 74 -3.33 -11.81 12.25
CA GLU A 74 -4.34 -12.79 12.61
C GLU A 74 -5.08 -13.18 11.32
N SER A 75 -4.74 -14.35 10.79
CA SER A 75 -5.44 -14.91 9.64
C SER A 75 -6.85 -15.28 10.06
N GLY A 76 -7.83 -14.50 9.57
CA GLY A 76 -9.25 -14.83 9.43
C GLY A 76 -9.78 -15.88 10.41
N GLY A 77 -9.94 -15.49 11.68
CA GLY A 77 -10.61 -16.30 12.70
C GLY A 77 -12.13 -16.38 12.53
N GLY A 78 -12.66 -15.96 11.37
CA GLY A 78 -14.03 -16.20 10.92
C GLY A 78 -14.86 -14.97 10.52
N HIS A 79 -14.32 -13.75 10.43
CA HIS A 79 -15.16 -12.55 10.22
C HIS A 79 -14.82 -11.70 8.97
N SER A 80 -13.56 -11.58 8.52
CA SER A 80 -13.23 -10.95 7.23
C SER A 80 -11.85 -11.37 6.72
N TRP A 81 -11.69 -11.57 5.41
CA TRP A 81 -10.38 -11.87 4.80
C TRP A 81 -9.41 -10.67 4.86
N THR A 82 -9.91 -9.49 5.19
CA THR A 82 -9.10 -8.26 5.35
C THR A 82 -8.36 -8.20 6.69
N GLU A 83 -8.56 -9.17 7.59
CA GLU A 83 -7.88 -9.25 8.90
C GLU A 83 -6.38 -9.53 8.75
N GLY A 84 -5.97 -10.32 7.75
CA GLY A 84 -4.57 -10.52 7.39
C GLY A 84 -4.03 -9.31 6.62
N SER A 85 -3.40 -8.36 7.33
CA SER A 85 -2.91 -7.12 6.72
C SER A 85 -1.60 -6.59 7.29
N PHE A 86 -0.91 -5.85 6.44
CA PHE A 86 0.25 -5.04 6.81
C PHE A 86 0.09 -3.63 6.24
N ASN A 87 0.45 -2.62 7.02
CA ASN A 87 0.20 -1.22 6.68
C ASN A 87 1.48 -0.41 6.79
N ILE A 88 1.75 0.39 5.76
CA ILE A 88 2.77 1.44 5.78
C ILE A 88 2.06 2.76 6.03
N SER A 89 2.42 3.41 7.13
CA SER A 89 2.05 4.80 7.40
C SER A 89 3.32 5.62 7.54
N THR A 90 3.31 6.85 7.06
CA THR A 90 4.50 7.69 7.07
C THR A 90 4.30 8.87 8.01
N GLN A 91 5.39 9.38 8.56
CA GLN A 91 5.40 10.61 9.34
C GLN A 91 6.69 11.36 9.02
N SER A 92 6.58 12.66 8.76
CA SER A 92 7.73 13.52 8.43
C SER A 92 7.64 14.83 9.20
N GLN A 93 8.79 15.44 9.48
CA GLN A 93 8.87 16.82 9.99
C GLN A 93 9.21 17.83 8.90
N VAL A 94 9.67 17.36 7.73
CA VAL A 94 10.28 18.21 6.70
C VAL A 94 9.56 18.17 5.37
N VAL A 95 8.69 17.18 5.14
CA VAL A 95 7.90 17.10 3.91
C VAL A 95 6.66 17.97 4.07
N ASN A 96 6.53 18.97 3.22
CA ASN A 96 5.31 19.74 3.11
C ASN A 96 4.34 19.04 2.16
N TYR A 97 3.43 18.23 2.73
CA TYR A 97 2.42 17.50 1.95
C TYR A 97 1.40 18.40 1.22
N THR A 98 1.42 19.71 1.44
CA THR A 98 0.54 20.66 0.75
C THR A 98 1.20 21.33 -0.45
N ASP A 99 2.53 21.21 -0.59
CA ASP A 99 3.30 21.77 -1.69
C ASP A 99 3.75 20.65 -2.65
N LYS A 100 2.99 20.48 -3.73
CA LYS A 100 3.20 19.43 -4.74
C LYS A 100 4.45 19.67 -5.60
N ASP A 101 4.97 20.90 -5.57
CA ASP A 101 6.18 21.28 -6.30
C ASP A 101 7.44 21.14 -5.45
N ASP A 102 7.31 20.84 -4.15
CA ASP A 102 8.44 20.54 -3.27
C ASP A 102 9.18 19.28 -3.77
N PRO A 103 10.46 19.40 -4.18
CA PRO A 103 11.25 18.24 -4.62
C PRO A 103 11.33 17.12 -3.57
N LYS A 104 11.25 17.47 -2.27
CA LYS A 104 11.23 16.48 -1.19
C LYS A 104 9.93 15.68 -1.17
N TYR A 105 8.81 16.34 -1.45
CA TYR A 105 7.52 15.66 -1.58
C TYR A 105 7.53 14.69 -2.76
N ARG A 106 7.97 15.13 -3.94
CA ARG A 106 8.04 14.27 -5.13
C ARG A 106 8.98 13.08 -4.95
N ARG A 107 10.19 13.31 -4.43
CA ARG A 107 11.13 12.22 -4.09
C ARG A 107 10.49 11.25 -3.11
N PHE A 108 9.79 11.75 -2.08
CA PHE A 108 9.13 10.90 -1.11
C PHE A 108 8.04 10.00 -1.75
N ILE A 109 7.24 10.54 -2.67
CA ILE A 109 6.25 9.75 -3.42
C ILE A 109 6.92 8.65 -4.23
N GLU A 110 7.99 8.97 -4.97
CA GLU A 110 8.71 7.97 -5.75
C GLU A 110 9.31 6.85 -4.89
N GLU A 111 9.93 7.20 -3.76
CA GLU A 111 10.50 6.23 -2.82
C GLU A 111 9.42 5.34 -2.21
N LEU A 112 8.24 5.89 -1.88
CA LEU A 112 7.11 5.10 -1.39
C LEU A 112 6.57 4.15 -2.46
N VAL A 113 6.38 4.63 -3.70
CA VAL A 113 5.92 3.80 -4.83
C VAL A 113 6.92 2.66 -5.10
N GLY A 114 8.22 2.97 -5.09
CA GLY A 114 9.29 1.98 -5.25
C GLY A 114 9.28 0.93 -4.15
N LEU A 115 9.21 1.36 -2.88
CA LEU A 115 9.11 0.46 -1.74
C LEU A 115 7.87 -0.45 -1.83
N VAL A 116 6.72 0.09 -2.26
CA VAL A 116 5.50 -0.71 -2.42
C VAL A 116 5.64 -1.75 -3.53
N SER A 117 6.25 -1.41 -4.65
CA SER A 117 6.51 -2.36 -5.75
C SER A 117 7.35 -3.55 -5.27
N GLU A 118 8.45 -3.28 -4.56
CA GLU A 118 9.34 -4.34 -4.06
C GLU A 118 8.70 -5.19 -2.97
N LEU A 119 8.00 -4.57 -2.03
CA LEU A 119 7.25 -5.28 -1.00
C LEU A 119 6.16 -6.15 -1.63
N ALA A 120 5.42 -5.66 -2.62
CA ALA A 120 4.40 -6.45 -3.29
C ALA A 120 4.99 -7.63 -4.06
N SER A 121 6.15 -7.44 -4.71
CA SER A 121 6.86 -8.51 -5.42
C SER A 121 7.28 -9.64 -4.47
N ALA A 122 7.78 -9.29 -3.28
CA ALA A 122 8.25 -10.29 -2.33
C ALA A 122 7.11 -10.94 -1.54
N THR A 123 6.14 -10.15 -1.08
CA THR A 123 5.09 -10.62 -0.16
C THR A 123 3.87 -11.20 -0.89
N ARG A 124 3.71 -10.92 -2.18
CA ARG A 124 2.60 -11.42 -3.03
C ARG A 124 1.22 -11.20 -2.41
N PRO A 125 0.87 -9.94 -2.07
CA PRO A 125 -0.40 -9.63 -1.46
C PRO A 125 -1.56 -9.94 -2.41
N THR A 126 -2.69 -10.37 -1.86
CA THR A 126 -3.94 -10.52 -2.63
C THR A 126 -4.36 -9.17 -3.23
N HIS A 127 -4.18 -8.10 -2.46
CA HIS A 127 -4.45 -6.74 -2.93
C HIS A 127 -3.64 -5.71 -2.13
N VAL A 128 -3.21 -4.63 -2.78
CA VAL A 128 -2.66 -3.45 -2.12
C VAL A 128 -3.50 -2.24 -2.50
N HIS A 129 -3.76 -1.35 -1.55
CA HIS A 129 -4.38 -0.07 -1.83
C HIS A 129 -3.80 1.03 -0.94
N ALA A 130 -3.64 2.22 -1.51
CA ALA A 130 -3.37 3.44 -0.77
C ALA A 130 -4.68 4.20 -0.48
N PHE A 131 -4.81 4.73 0.74
CA PHE A 131 -5.95 5.55 1.15
C PHE A 131 -5.52 6.71 2.04
N GLY A 132 -6.30 7.79 1.99
CA GLY A 132 -6.06 9.00 2.79
C GLY A 132 -6.43 8.80 4.26
N THR A 133 -5.62 9.35 5.17
CA THR A 133 -5.82 9.25 6.64
C THR A 133 -6.64 10.41 7.22
N GLN A 134 -6.85 11.49 6.46
CA GLN A 134 -7.63 12.65 6.91
C GLN A 134 -9.12 12.52 6.53
N SER A 135 -9.95 12.33 7.55
CA SER A 135 -11.31 11.79 7.45
C SER A 135 -12.44 12.79 7.15
N SER A 136 -12.19 14.08 6.93
CA SER A 136 -13.29 15.07 6.99
C SER A 136 -13.67 15.79 5.69
N THR A 137 -12.88 15.75 4.61
CA THR A 137 -13.21 16.56 3.42
C THR A 137 -12.91 15.96 2.05
N ASN A 138 -12.23 14.81 1.98
CA ASN A 138 -11.63 14.40 0.72
C ASN A 138 -12.30 13.17 0.10
N GLU A 139 -13.09 13.42 -0.95
CA GLU A 139 -13.47 12.39 -1.94
C GLU A 139 -12.24 11.72 -2.58
N PHE A 140 -11.07 12.37 -2.47
CA PHE A 140 -9.74 11.95 -2.94
C PHE A 140 -9.18 10.67 -2.26
N ALA A 141 -9.79 10.17 -1.18
CA ALA A 141 -9.32 8.99 -0.44
C ALA A 141 -10.10 7.70 -0.74
N ARG A 142 -10.96 7.68 -1.77
CA ARG A 142 -11.91 6.59 -2.02
C ARG A 142 -11.32 5.42 -2.82
N GLY A 143 -10.29 4.77 -2.29
CA GLY A 143 -10.13 3.34 -2.53
C GLY A 143 -11.06 2.61 -1.57
N VAL A 144 -12.13 1.98 -2.06
CA VAL A 144 -12.95 1.13 -1.20
C VAL A 144 -12.15 -0.13 -0.92
N ILE A 145 -11.86 -0.38 0.35
CA ILE A 145 -11.21 -1.64 0.77
C ILE A 145 -12.15 -2.77 0.34
N PRO A 146 -11.75 -3.68 -0.55
CA PRO A 146 -12.60 -4.80 -0.92
C PRO A 146 -12.88 -5.64 0.33
N GLN A 147 -14.15 -5.92 0.58
CA GLN A 147 -14.67 -6.70 1.70
C GLN A 147 -14.88 -8.17 1.31
N GLU A 148 -14.95 -8.48 0.02
CA GLU A 148 -15.21 -9.83 -0.48
C GLU A 148 -14.14 -10.31 -1.47
N LEU A 149 -13.99 -11.64 -1.56
CA LEU A 149 -13.20 -12.32 -2.58
C LEU A 149 -14.16 -12.95 -3.63
N PRO A 150 -13.76 -13.04 -4.91
CA PRO A 150 -12.56 -12.46 -5.50
C PRO A 150 -12.62 -10.93 -5.55
N VAL A 151 -11.48 -10.28 -5.31
CA VAL A 151 -11.37 -8.81 -5.22
C VAL A 151 -11.95 -8.11 -6.46
N ALA A 152 -11.78 -8.68 -7.66
CA ALA A 152 -12.32 -8.15 -8.91
C ALA A 152 -13.83 -7.89 -8.91
N HIS A 153 -14.61 -8.57 -8.05
CA HIS A 153 -16.06 -8.39 -7.98
C HIS A 153 -16.52 -7.25 -7.07
N ASP A 154 -15.64 -6.78 -6.18
CA ASP A 154 -15.96 -5.81 -5.14
C ASP A 154 -15.21 -4.47 -5.29
N ILE A 155 -14.25 -4.39 -6.23
CA ILE A 155 -13.64 -3.12 -6.61
C ILE A 155 -14.67 -2.24 -7.32
N SER A 156 -15.11 -1.19 -6.63
CA SER A 156 -16.04 -0.19 -7.16
C SER A 156 -15.38 1.13 -7.53
N ASN A 157 -14.21 1.42 -6.97
CA ASN A 157 -13.40 2.62 -7.25
C ASN A 157 -11.92 2.24 -7.16
N LEU A 158 -11.08 2.89 -7.95
CA LEU A 158 -9.64 2.62 -7.94
C LEU A 158 -8.93 3.50 -6.90
N PRO A 159 -8.05 2.94 -6.05
CA PRO A 159 -7.17 3.76 -5.22
C PRO A 159 -6.17 4.53 -6.08
N TRP A 160 -5.57 5.59 -5.53
CA TRP A 160 -4.45 6.29 -6.17
C TRP A 160 -3.32 5.32 -6.54
N LEU A 161 -2.97 4.43 -5.61
CA LEU A 161 -2.03 3.34 -5.82
C LEU A 161 -2.72 2.04 -5.47
N GLY A 162 -2.77 1.11 -6.43
CA GLY A 162 -3.28 -0.24 -6.24
C GLY A 162 -2.28 -1.28 -6.75
N VAL A 163 -2.21 -2.43 -6.08
CA VAL A 163 -1.55 -3.63 -6.63
C VAL A 163 -2.55 -4.76 -6.68
N TYR A 164 -2.65 -5.40 -7.84
CA TYR A 164 -3.62 -6.45 -8.13
C TYR A 164 -2.89 -7.77 -8.36
N ASN A 165 -3.35 -8.82 -7.68
CA ASN A 165 -2.81 -10.17 -7.89
C ASN A 165 -3.18 -10.69 -9.31
N PRO A 166 -2.50 -11.73 -9.81
CA PRO A 166 -2.75 -12.26 -11.15
C PRO A 166 -4.21 -12.63 -11.40
N GLU A 167 -4.89 -13.22 -10.42
CA GLU A 167 -6.30 -13.60 -10.56
C GLU A 167 -7.22 -12.40 -10.75
N THR A 168 -6.98 -11.29 -10.03
CA THR A 168 -7.74 -10.04 -10.19
C THR A 168 -7.43 -9.40 -11.54
N VAL A 169 -6.17 -9.43 -11.99
CA VAL A 169 -5.76 -8.92 -13.30
C VAL A 169 -6.48 -9.67 -14.41
N ASP A 170 -6.46 -11.01 -14.37
CA ASP A 170 -7.14 -11.86 -15.36
C ASP A 170 -8.66 -11.60 -15.38
N ALA A 171 -9.30 -11.50 -14.21
CA ALA A 171 -10.74 -11.24 -14.09
C ALA A 171 -11.17 -9.85 -14.61
N LEU A 172 -10.27 -8.86 -14.53
CA LEU A 172 -10.54 -7.50 -15.03
C LEU A 172 -10.19 -7.31 -16.51
N GLY A 173 -9.75 -8.37 -17.21
CA GLY A 173 -9.51 -8.33 -18.66
C GLY A 173 -8.06 -8.59 -19.08
N GLY A 174 -7.22 -9.06 -18.15
CA GLY A 174 -5.87 -9.51 -18.41
C GLY A 174 -4.83 -8.39 -18.41
N ILE A 175 -3.56 -8.80 -18.56
CA ILE A 175 -2.40 -7.92 -18.46
C ILE A 175 -2.41 -6.78 -19.47
N ASP A 176 -2.81 -7.06 -20.72
CA ASP A 176 -2.80 -6.09 -21.82
C ASP A 176 -3.72 -4.91 -21.50
N ARG A 177 -4.89 -5.18 -20.91
CA ARG A 177 -5.80 -4.13 -20.45
C ARG A 177 -5.16 -3.26 -19.38
N PHE A 178 -4.45 -3.85 -18.42
CA PHE A 178 -3.78 -3.02 -17.43
C PHE A 178 -2.70 -2.15 -18.05
N THR A 179 -1.88 -2.70 -18.95
CA THR A 179 -0.78 -1.95 -19.57
C THR A 179 -1.26 -0.83 -20.49
N ASP A 180 -2.42 -0.98 -21.11
CA ASP A 180 -3.03 0.02 -21.99
C ASP A 180 -3.89 1.05 -21.25
N ALA A 181 -4.07 0.88 -19.93
CA ALA A 181 -4.90 1.77 -19.13
C ALA A 181 -4.32 3.19 -19.07
N PRO A 182 -5.16 4.24 -19.05
CA PRO A 182 -4.73 5.65 -19.02
C PRO A 182 -4.27 6.08 -17.61
N ALA A 183 -3.43 5.28 -16.96
CA ALA A 183 -2.85 5.57 -15.65
C ALA A 183 -1.53 6.33 -15.79
N HIS A 184 -1.14 7.06 -14.74
CA HIS A 184 0.17 7.71 -14.68
C HIS A 184 1.33 6.71 -14.77
N ARG A 185 1.21 5.57 -14.08
CA ARG A 185 2.19 4.47 -14.14
C ARG A 185 1.49 3.12 -14.01
N VAL A 186 1.91 2.18 -14.85
CA VAL A 186 1.56 0.76 -14.74
C VAL A 186 2.85 -0.03 -14.73
N GLU A 187 2.98 -0.94 -13.78
CA GLU A 187 4.16 -1.79 -13.64
C GLU A 187 3.74 -3.24 -13.42
N ARG A 188 4.20 -4.12 -14.31
CA ARG A 188 4.06 -5.57 -14.16
C ARG A 188 5.21 -6.08 -13.30
N LEU A 189 4.87 -6.71 -12.18
CA LEU A 189 5.83 -7.35 -11.30
C LEU A 189 6.17 -8.75 -11.82
N GLU A 190 7.35 -9.27 -11.49
CA GLU A 190 7.80 -10.62 -11.91
C GLU A 190 6.85 -11.73 -11.46
N THR A 191 6.11 -11.49 -10.38
CA THR A 191 5.10 -12.40 -9.82
C THR A 191 3.78 -12.41 -10.57
N GLY A 192 3.65 -11.63 -11.65
CA GLY A 192 2.40 -11.45 -12.40
C GLY A 192 1.42 -10.47 -11.76
N HIS A 193 1.75 -9.89 -10.61
CA HIS A 193 0.99 -8.78 -10.04
C HIS A 193 1.15 -7.55 -10.91
N VAL A 194 0.17 -6.65 -10.87
CA VAL A 194 0.25 -5.36 -11.56
C VAL A 194 0.03 -4.24 -10.57
N MET A 195 0.99 -3.33 -10.50
CA MET A 195 0.86 -2.06 -9.78
C MET A 195 0.32 -1.00 -10.74
N VAL A 196 -0.68 -0.26 -10.29
CA VAL A 196 -1.24 0.91 -10.98
C VAL A 196 -1.12 2.11 -10.07
N VAL A 197 -0.54 3.18 -10.59
CA VAL A 197 -0.55 4.51 -9.97
C VAL A 197 -1.40 5.41 -10.88
N ALA A 198 -2.57 5.82 -10.40
CA ALA A 198 -3.56 6.52 -11.19
C ALA A 198 -3.06 7.90 -11.65
N THR A 199 -2.46 8.66 -10.73
CA THR A 199 -2.01 10.05 -10.93
C THR A 199 -0.62 10.26 -10.34
N GLU A 200 0.12 11.26 -10.82
CA GLU A 200 1.43 11.62 -10.24
C GLU A 200 1.30 12.04 -8.76
N ASP A 201 0.21 12.74 -8.43
CA ASP A 201 -0.08 13.23 -7.09
C ASP A 201 -1.17 12.37 -6.41
N PRO A 202 -0.91 11.81 -5.22
CA PRO A 202 -1.90 11.09 -4.39
C PRO A 202 -3.18 11.87 -4.05
N PHE A 203 -3.14 13.20 -4.12
CA PHE A 203 -4.29 14.05 -3.85
C PHE A 203 -5.01 14.50 -5.12
N ALA A 204 -4.58 14.08 -6.29
CA ALA A 204 -5.36 14.29 -7.50
C ALA A 204 -6.51 13.28 -7.53
N VAL A 205 -7.66 13.68 -8.07
CA VAL A 205 -8.73 12.74 -8.35
C VAL A 205 -8.27 11.85 -9.50
N PRO A 206 -8.30 10.51 -9.37
CA PRO A 206 -8.09 9.61 -10.50
C PRO A 206 -8.99 9.98 -11.68
N ASP A 207 -8.47 9.88 -12.91
CA ASP A 207 -9.31 10.11 -14.07
C ASP A 207 -10.44 9.07 -14.09
N ARG A 208 -11.67 9.54 -14.30
CA ARG A 208 -12.83 8.65 -14.45
C ARG A 208 -12.65 7.73 -15.65
N GLU A 209 -11.90 8.16 -16.68
CA GLU A 209 -11.55 7.32 -17.81
C GLU A 209 -10.77 6.08 -17.39
N LEU A 210 -9.87 6.17 -16.40
CA LEU A 210 -9.12 5.01 -15.89
C LEU A 210 -10.04 4.00 -15.20
N GLU A 211 -10.95 4.47 -14.34
CA GLU A 211 -11.92 3.62 -13.66
C GLU A 211 -12.87 2.95 -14.67
N GLU A 212 -13.40 3.71 -15.62
CA GLU A 212 -14.25 3.16 -16.68
C GLU A 212 -13.47 2.15 -17.52
N TYR A 213 -12.24 2.46 -17.89
CA TYR A 213 -11.39 1.59 -18.70
C TYR A 213 -11.07 0.27 -17.99
N LEU A 214 -10.75 0.27 -16.69
CA LEU A 214 -10.36 -0.95 -15.97
C LEU A 214 -11.54 -1.73 -15.37
N LEU A 215 -12.59 -1.05 -14.91
CA LEU A 215 -13.68 -1.68 -14.15
C LEU A 215 -14.93 -1.95 -15.00
N GLN A 216 -15.16 -1.22 -16.09
CA GLN A 216 -16.30 -1.48 -16.96
C GLN A 216 -15.92 -2.50 -18.04
N ASN A 217 -16.22 -3.76 -17.78
CA ASN A 217 -16.22 -4.78 -18.83
C ASN A 217 -17.35 -4.50 -19.84
N GLU A 218 -17.03 -4.42 -21.13
CA GLU A 218 -18.01 -4.41 -22.23
C GLU A 218 -18.85 -5.72 -22.33
N ASN A 219 -18.64 -6.70 -21.44
CA ASN A 219 -19.38 -7.96 -21.40
C ASN A 219 -19.68 -8.40 -19.96
N ARG A 220 -20.66 -7.76 -19.32
CA ARG A 220 -21.47 -8.38 -18.25
C ARG A 220 -22.78 -8.89 -18.83
#